data_AF-A0AAJ6HYI0-F1
#
_entry.id   AF-A0AAJ6HYI0-F1
#
_cell.length_a   1.000
_cell.length_b   1.000
_cell.length_c   1.000
_cell.angle_alpha   90.00
_cell.angle_beta   90.00
_cell.angle_gamma   90.00
#
_symmetry.space_group_name_H-M   'P 1'
#
loop_
_entity.id
_entity.type
_entity.pdbx_description
1 polymer ?
#
loop_
_entity_poly.entity_id
_entity_poly.type
_entity_poly.pdbx_seq_one_letter_code
_entity_poly.pdbx_strand_id
1 'polypeptide(L)'
;MQAARDLGLSWPVVHAAFTAHAAAVLAAEPEPVAVLGIDEVRRGRPRWSFDEVTASWTTSVDRWHVGFVDLIGGQGLLAQVERAAPVRR
;
A
#
# COMPACT_ATOMS: atom_id res chain seq x y z
N MET A 1 10.42 18.03 8.43
CA MET A 1 11.67 17.96 9.20
C MET A 1 12.56 19.14 8.84
N GLN A 2 13.21 19.79 9.81
CA GLN A 2 14.05 20.97 9.58
C GLN A 2 15.33 20.63 8.79
N ALA A 3 16.02 19.54 9.16
CA ALA A 3 17.25 19.10 8.50
C ALA A 3 17.15 18.89 6.97
N ALA A 4 16.01 18.41 6.46
CA ALA A 4 15.78 18.28 5.03
C ALA A 4 15.71 19.66 4.33
N ARG A 5 15.08 20.64 4.98
CA ARG A 5 14.95 22.00 4.44
C ARG A 5 16.30 22.71 4.40
N ASP A 6 17.13 22.52 5.42
CA ASP A 6 18.47 23.10 5.50
C ASP A 6 19.39 22.57 4.38
N LEU A 7 19.11 21.37 3.88
CA LEU A 7 19.80 20.73 2.74
C LEU A 7 19.10 21.00 1.39
N GLY A 8 18.08 21.86 1.34
CA GLY A 8 17.29 22.11 0.13
C GLY A 8 16.45 20.91 -0.35
N LEU A 9 16.33 19.87 0.48
CA LEU A 9 15.54 18.67 0.19
C LEU A 9 14.07 18.95 0.47
N SER A 10 13.34 19.17 -0.60
CA SER A 10 11.88 19.18 -0.61
C SER A 10 11.33 17.80 -0.97
N TRP A 11 10.06 17.56 -0.69
CA TRP A 11 9.41 16.31 -1.07
C TRP A 11 9.52 16.01 -2.58
N PRO A 12 9.26 16.95 -3.51
CA PRO A 12 9.45 16.69 -4.94
C PRO A 12 10.87 16.23 -5.31
N VAL A 13 11.91 16.81 -4.70
CA VAL A 13 13.32 16.44 -4.96
C VAL A 13 13.58 15.00 -4.51
N VAL A 14 13.20 14.66 -3.28
CA VAL A 14 13.40 13.32 -2.72
C VAL A 14 12.59 12.28 -3.51
N HIS A 15 11.34 12.59 -3.85
CA HIS A 15 10.48 11.70 -4.61
C HIS A 15 11.03 11.45 -6.01
N ALA A 16 11.54 12.48 -6.70
CA ALA A 16 12.17 12.31 -8.01
C ALA A 16 13.41 11.40 -7.94
N ALA A 17 14.26 11.60 -6.93
CA ALA A 17 15.42 10.74 -6.71
C ALA A 17 15.02 9.28 -6.39
N PHE A 18 13.98 9.09 -5.57
CA PHE A 18 13.43 7.78 -5.27
C PHE A 18 12.89 7.09 -6.53
N THR A 19 12.09 7.78 -7.34
CA THR A 19 11.55 7.23 -8.59
C THR A 19 12.66 6.86 -9.58
N ALA A 20 13.69 7.70 -9.72
CA ALA A 20 14.83 7.41 -10.59
C ALA A 20 15.59 6.16 -10.13
N HIS A 21 15.82 6.01 -8.82
CA HIS A 21 16.45 4.81 -8.27
C HIS A 21 15.57 3.57 -8.46
N ALA A 22 14.28 3.66 -8.14
CA ALA A 22 13.33 2.56 -8.30
C ALA A 22 13.25 2.08 -9.76
N ALA A 23 13.22 3.00 -10.73
CA ALA A 23 13.23 2.66 -12.14
C ALA A 23 14.51 1.90 -12.55
N ALA A 24 15.66 2.23 -11.96
CA ALA A 24 16.92 1.53 -12.25
C ALA A 24 16.95 0.11 -11.66
N VAL A 25 16.41 -0.10 -10.46
CA VAL A 25 16.45 -1.40 -9.78
C VAL A 25 15.29 -2.32 -10.14
N LEU A 26 14.16 -1.79 -10.63
CA LEU A 26 12.96 -2.54 -11.03
C LEU A 26 12.79 -2.61 -12.56
N ALA A 27 13.88 -2.44 -13.32
CA ALA A 27 13.81 -2.42 -14.80
C ALA A 27 13.54 -3.80 -15.42
N ALA A 28 13.85 -4.89 -14.71
CA ALA A 28 13.67 -6.26 -15.17
C ALA A 28 12.30 -6.80 -14.76
N GLU A 29 11.70 -7.63 -15.62
CA GLU A 29 10.54 -8.45 -15.25
C GLU A 29 10.93 -9.42 -14.12
N PRO A 30 10.07 -9.64 -13.11
CA PRO A 30 10.34 -10.66 -12.10
C PRO A 30 10.42 -12.07 -12.70
N GLU A 31 11.30 -12.89 -12.14
CA GLU A 31 11.41 -14.30 -12.45
C GLU A 31 10.20 -15.08 -11.87
N PRO A 32 9.87 -16.26 -12.45
CA PRO A 32 8.78 -17.10 -11.94
C PRO A 32 8.91 -17.41 -10.44
N VAL A 33 7.81 -17.25 -9.71
CA VAL A 33 7.76 -17.40 -8.24
C VAL A 33 7.29 -18.80 -7.87
N ALA A 34 8.07 -19.51 -7.05
CA ALA A 34 7.72 -20.84 -6.57
C ALA A 34 6.67 -20.83 -5.44
N VAL A 35 6.74 -19.85 -4.54
CA VAL A 35 5.79 -19.68 -3.42
C VAL A 35 5.36 -18.22 -3.33
N LEU A 36 4.14 -17.94 -3.75
CA LEU A 36 3.54 -16.61 -3.72
C LEU A 36 2.87 -16.35 -2.37
N GLY A 37 3.33 -15.33 -1.65
CA GLY A 37 2.66 -14.79 -0.49
C GLY A 37 1.66 -13.72 -0.88
N ILE A 38 0.51 -13.72 -0.21
CA ILE A 38 -0.54 -12.71 -0.36
C ILE A 38 -0.94 -12.26 1.03
N ASP A 39 -0.84 -10.97 1.30
CA ASP A 39 -1.30 -10.36 2.53
C ASP A 39 -2.25 -9.20 2.25
N GLU A 40 -3.18 -8.96 3.17
CA GLU A 40 -4.11 -7.83 3.11
C GLU A 40 -3.96 -6.99 4.37
N VAL A 41 -3.76 -5.68 4.18
CA VAL A 41 -3.63 -4.72 5.28
C VAL A 41 -4.69 -3.63 5.16
N ARG A 42 -5.46 -3.44 6.23
CA ARG A 42 -6.43 -2.35 6.35
C ARG A 42 -5.72 -1.02 6.39
N ARG A 43 -6.20 -0.06 5.60
CA ARG A 43 -5.53 1.21 5.36
C ARG A 43 -6.26 2.39 6.01
N GLY A 44 -5.56 3.05 6.92
CA GLY A 44 -6.02 4.25 7.62
C GLY A 44 -7.06 3.97 8.70
N ARG A 45 -7.62 5.03 9.27
CA ARG A 45 -8.64 4.90 10.32
C ARG A 45 -9.96 4.36 9.73
N PRO A 46 -10.61 3.37 10.37
CA PRO A 46 -11.94 2.93 9.97
C PRO A 46 -12.95 4.08 10.03
N ARG A 47 -13.87 4.12 9.07
CA ARG A 47 -14.99 5.07 9.05
C ARG A 47 -16.27 4.35 9.41
N TRP A 48 -16.95 4.80 10.46
CA TRP A 48 -18.14 4.14 10.99
C TRP A 48 -19.40 4.95 10.69
N SER A 49 -20.52 4.26 10.50
CA SER A 49 -21.87 4.81 10.42
C SER A 49 -22.78 4.03 11.36
N PHE A 50 -23.63 4.74 12.10
CA PHE A 50 -24.64 4.12 12.95
C PHE A 50 -25.90 3.84 12.13
N ASP A 51 -26.44 2.64 12.27
CA ASP A 51 -27.71 2.23 11.67
C ASP A 51 -28.82 2.29 12.72
N GLU A 52 -29.73 3.27 12.59
CA GLU A 52 -30.81 3.46 13.56
C GLU A 52 -31.83 2.31 13.55
N VAL A 53 -32.02 1.63 12.41
CA VAL A 53 -32.98 0.52 12.28
C VAL A 53 -32.53 -0.71 13.07
N THR A 54 -31.25 -1.06 12.96
CA THR A 54 -30.67 -2.22 13.68
C THR A 54 -29.99 -1.82 15.00
N ALA A 55 -29.96 -0.52 15.33
CA ALA A 55 -29.26 0.05 16.47
C ALA A 55 -27.78 -0.41 16.57
N SER A 56 -27.08 -0.47 15.44
CA SER A 56 -25.72 -1.03 15.34
C SER A 56 -24.73 -0.11 14.61
N TRP A 57 -23.44 -0.24 14.92
CA TRP A 57 -22.35 0.44 14.20
C TRP A 57 -21.80 -0.46 13.10
N THR A 58 -21.68 0.09 11.88
CA THR A 58 -21.04 -0.60 10.76
C THR A 58 -19.94 0.26 10.14
N THR A 59 -18.94 -0.39 9.56
CA THR A 59 -17.90 0.31 8.78
C THR A 59 -18.53 0.77 7.47
N SER A 60 -18.49 2.06 7.19
CA SER A 60 -19.06 2.67 5.97
C SER A 60 -18.28 2.31 4.70
N VAL A 61 -16.95 2.25 4.81
CA VAL A 61 -16.05 1.94 3.71
C VAL A 61 -14.87 1.16 4.27
N ASP A 62 -14.63 -0.01 3.72
CA ASP A 62 -13.40 -0.73 3.95
C ASP A 62 -12.36 -0.29 2.91
N ARG A 63 -11.14 -0.02 3.36
CA ARG A 63 -10.00 0.37 2.53
C ARG A 63 -8.85 -0.55 2.89
N TRP A 64 -8.26 -1.17 1.89
CA TRP A 64 -7.20 -2.14 2.10
C TRP A 64 -6.27 -2.17 0.91
N HIS A 65 -5.05 -2.61 1.17
CA HIS A 65 -4.10 -2.94 0.13
C HIS A 65 -3.79 -4.43 0.19
N VAL A 66 -3.57 -5.03 -0.96
CA VAL A 66 -3.11 -6.42 -1.10
C VAL A 66 -1.68 -6.41 -1.60
N GLY A 67 -0.78 -7.04 -0.85
CA GLY A 67 0.61 -7.27 -1.24
C GLY A 67 0.78 -8.64 -1.89
N PHE A 68 1.67 -8.72 -2.87
CA PHE A 68 2.12 -9.96 -3.50
C PHE A 68 3.63 -10.07 -3.32
N VAL A 69 4.10 -11.11 -2.63
CA VAL A 69 5.53 -11.26 -2.26
C VAL A 69 6.07 -12.61 -2.68
N ASP A 70 7.30 -12.63 -3.18
CA ASP A 70 8.06 -13.87 -3.31
C ASP A 70 8.56 -14.31 -1.93
N LEU A 71 7.88 -15.28 -1.32
CA LEU A 71 8.13 -15.65 0.07
C LEU A 71 9.47 -16.34 0.30
N ILE A 72 10.02 -16.99 -0.72
CA ILE A 72 11.22 -17.83 -0.57
C ILE A 72 12.33 -17.55 -1.58
N GLY A 73 12.01 -16.96 -2.74
CA GLY A 73 12.98 -16.72 -3.83
C GLY A 73 13.72 -15.39 -3.73
N GLY A 74 13.37 -14.54 -2.76
CA GLY A 74 14.14 -13.33 -2.44
C GLY A 74 13.90 -12.14 -3.37
N GLN A 75 12.98 -12.24 -4.33
CA GLN A 75 12.61 -11.12 -5.21
C GLN A 75 11.86 -10.00 -4.47
N GLY A 76 11.31 -10.29 -3.28
CA GLY A 76 10.63 -9.30 -2.44
C GLY A 76 9.20 -9.03 -2.90
N LEU A 77 8.75 -7.77 -2.76
CA LEU A 77 7.39 -7.34 -3.12
C LEU A 77 7.27 -7.17 -4.64
N LEU A 78 6.36 -7.94 -5.23
CA LEU A 78 6.13 -8.01 -6.68
C LEU A 78 5.05 -7.04 -7.14
N ALA A 79 4.02 -6.85 -6.30
CA ALA A 79 2.92 -5.93 -6.60
C ALA A 79 2.21 -5.48 -5.32
N GLN A 80 1.60 -4.30 -5.38
CA GLN A 80 0.65 -3.82 -4.38
C GLN A 80 -0.59 -3.26 -5.07
N VAL A 81 -1.77 -3.76 -4.70
CA VAL A 81 -3.05 -3.31 -5.26
C VAL A 81 -3.86 -2.64 -4.16
N GLU A 82 -4.25 -1.39 -4.38
CA GLU A 82 -5.16 -0.68 -3.47
C GLU A 82 -6.62 -0.90 -3.86
N ARG A 83 -7.48 -1.11 -2.86
CA ARG A 83 -8.93 -1.22 -3.04
C ARG A 83 -9.68 -0.51 -1.94
N ALA A 84 -10.90 -0.12 -2.28
CA ALA A 84 -11.89 0.36 -1.33
C ALA A 84 -13.26 -0.13 -1.78
N ALA A 85 -14.08 -0.60 -0.85
CA ALA A 85 -15.46 -0.97 -1.13
C ALA A 85 -16.38 -0.52 0.01
N PRO A 86 -17.64 -0.17 -0.31
CA PRO A 86 -18.68 -0.12 0.70
C PRO A 86 -18.79 -1.49 1.37
N VAL A 87 -18.94 -1.52 2.70
CA VAL A 87 -19.22 -2.79 3.38
C VAL A 87 -20.64 -3.20 3.02
N ARG A 88 -20.80 -4.38 2.41
CA ARG A 88 -22.11 -4.92 2.09
C ARG A 88 -22.80 -5.34 3.39
N ARG A 89 -24.06 -4.93 3.55
CA ARG A 89 -24.96 -5.41 4.61
C ARG A 89 -25.37 -6.85 4.33
#